data_AF-A0A1M7GA06-F1
#
_entry.id   AF-A0A1M7GA06-F1
#
_cell.length_a   1.000
_cell.length_b   1.000
_cell.length_c   1.000
_cell.angle_alpha   90.00
_cell.angle_beta   90.00
_cell.angle_gamma   90.00
#
_symmetry.space_group_name_H-M   'P 1'
#
loop_
_entity.id
_entity.type
_entity.pdbx_description
1 polymer ?
#
loop_
_entity_poly.entity_id
_entity_poly.type
_entity_poly.pdbx_seq_one_letter_code
_entity_poly.pdbx_strand_id
1 'polypeptide(L)' 'MPKTESKKPVRTKATPYDVAGHLRTPEAMAAYLDAWLEEAPDDAAGIARALGDIARAKGMSQVAKALGFRLHASAL' A
#
# COMPACT_ATOMS: atom_id res chain seq x y z
N MET A 1 11.74 -25.84 -44.05
CA MET A 1 12.00 -25.15 -42.77
C MET A 1 10.67 -24.63 -42.23
N PRO A 2 10.20 -25.04 -41.04
CA PRO A 2 8.95 -24.51 -40.48
C PRO A 2 9.19 -23.08 -39.96
N LYS A 3 8.28 -22.18 -40.32
CA LYS A 3 8.30 -20.76 -39.93
C LYS A 3 7.90 -20.66 -38.45
N THR A 4 8.72 -20.01 -37.64
CA THR A 4 8.47 -19.76 -36.22
C THR A 4 7.43 -18.65 -36.07
N GLU A 5 6.22 -19.00 -35.61
CA GLU A 5 5.19 -18.04 -35.22
C GLU A 5 5.61 -17.32 -33.93
N SER A 6 5.96 -16.05 -34.03
CA SER A 6 6.27 -15.19 -32.89
C SER A 6 4.99 -14.89 -32.09
N LYS A 7 4.75 -15.64 -31.02
CA LYS A 7 3.65 -15.41 -30.07
C LYS A 7 3.84 -14.03 -29.41
N LYS A 8 2.98 -13.06 -29.73
CA LYS A 8 2.97 -11.73 -29.08
C LYS A 8 2.86 -11.92 -27.56
N PRO A 9 3.68 -11.23 -26.74
CA PRO A 9 3.62 -11.39 -25.29
C PRO A 9 2.28 -10.87 -24.79
N VAL A 10 1.55 -11.71 -24.06
CA VAL A 10 0.35 -11.32 -23.32
C VAL A 10 0.82 -10.33 -22.25
N ARG A 11 0.48 -9.05 -22.41
CA ARG A 11 0.82 -8.02 -21.42
C ARG A 11 -0.18 -8.09 -20.27
N THR A 12 0.27 -8.62 -19.14
CA THR A 12 -0.49 -8.57 -17.88
C THR A 12 -0.66 -7.11 -17.49
N LYS A 13 -1.90 -6.68 -17.28
CA LYS A 13 -2.20 -5.34 -16.76
C LYS A 13 -1.83 -5.33 -15.28
N ALA A 14 -0.80 -4.58 -14.91
CA ALA A 14 -0.44 -4.34 -13.51
C ALA A 14 -0.97 -2.96 -13.08
N THR A 15 -1.56 -2.89 -11.89
CA THR A 15 -1.92 -1.63 -11.25
C THR A 15 -0.79 -1.20 -10.31
N PRO A 16 -0.51 0.11 -10.19
CA PRO A 16 0.42 0.60 -9.17
C PRO A 16 -0.04 0.16 -7.78
N TYR A 17 0.88 -0.37 -6.98
CA TYR A 17 0.60 -0.75 -5.60
C TYR A 17 0.53 0.51 -4.73
N ASP A 18 -0.63 0.75 -4.09
CA ASP A 18 -0.84 1.90 -3.21
C ASP A 18 -0.67 1.50 -1.74
N VAL A 19 0.51 1.77 -1.18
CA VAL A 19 0.87 1.41 0.19
C VAL A 19 -0.10 2.03 1.20
N ALA A 20 -0.53 3.28 0.98
CA ALA A 20 -1.43 3.98 1.90
C ALA A 20 -2.79 3.26 2.05
N GLY A 21 -3.28 2.58 1.00
CA GLY A 21 -4.52 1.80 1.05
C GLY A 21 -4.44 0.54 1.93
N HIS A 22 -3.22 0.06 2.20
CA HIS A 22 -2.96 -1.12 3.03
C HIS A 22 -2.66 -0.79 4.50
N LEU A 23 -2.25 0.45 4.81
CA LEU A 23 -1.95 0.91 6.18
C LEU A 23 -3.21 1.28 6.96
N ARG A 24 -4.07 0.31 7.26
CA ARG A 24 -5.38 0.58 7.88
C ARG A 24 -5.36 0.67 9.41
N THR A 25 -4.39 0.03 10.06
CA THR A 25 -4.28 0.02 11.52
C THR A 25 -3.04 0.76 12.00
N PRO A 26 -3.06 1.30 13.23
CA PRO A 26 -1.89 1.94 13.84
C PRO A 26 -0.66 1.02 13.88
N GLU A 27 -0.86 -0.27 14.13
CA GLU A 27 0.21 -1.26 14.23
C GLU A 27 0.89 -1.50 12.88
N ALA A 28 0.10 -1.58 11.80
CA ALA A 28 0.64 -1.71 10.45
C ALA A 28 1.45 -0.46 10.04
N MET A 29 1.01 0.74 10.46
CA MET A 29 1.76 1.98 10.22
C MET A 29 3.09 2.01 10.97
N ALA A 30 3.11 1.58 12.22
CA ALA A 30 4.33 1.50 13.02
C ALA A 30 5.32 0.51 12.41
N ALA A 31 4.88 -0.72 12.15
CA ALA A 31 5.73 -1.74 11.54
C ALA A 31 6.30 -1.31 10.17
N TYR A 32 5.53 -0.57 9.37
CA TYR A 32 6.01 -0.04 8.10
C TYR A 32 7.10 1.04 8.28
N LEU A 33 6.94 1.94 9.25
CA LEU A 33 7.94 2.95 9.54
C LEU A 33 9.20 2.33 10.17
N ASP A 34 9.03 1.40 11.10
CA ASP A 34 10.13 0.68 11.74
C ASP A 34 10.99 -0.05 10.70
N ALA A 35 10.36 -0.72 9.74
CA ALA A 35 11.08 -1.37 8.63
C ALA A 35 11.93 -0.36 7.81
N TRP A 36 11.42 0.84 7.56
CA TRP A 36 12.20 1.88 6.86
C TRP A 36 13.38 2.41 7.71
N LEU A 37 13.19 2.51 9.02
CA LEU A 37 14.23 2.97 9.94
C LEU A 37 15.32 1.91 10.15
N GLU A 38 14.98 0.62 10.09
CA GLU A 38 15.93 -0.49 10.24
C GLU A 38 16.68 -0.79 8.95
N GLU A 39 15.97 -0.91 7.82
CA GLU A 39 16.56 -1.36 6.54
C GLU A 39 17.28 -0.24 5.80
N ALA A 40 16.83 1.02 5.96
CA ALA A 40 17.37 2.16 5.22
C ALA A 40 17.40 3.45 6.07
N PRO A 41 18.11 3.47 7.21
CA PRO A 41 18.19 4.64 8.09
C PRO A 41 18.77 5.88 7.40
N ASP A 42 19.61 5.70 6.38
CA ASP A 42 20.25 6.78 5.63
C ASP A 42 19.41 7.28 4.45
N ASP A 43 18.32 6.58 4.08
CA ASP A 43 17.41 7.00 3.01
C ASP A 43 16.32 7.94 3.55
N ALA A 44 16.72 9.18 3.82
CA ALA A 44 15.81 10.22 4.28
C ALA A 44 14.63 10.45 3.32
N ALA A 45 14.82 10.25 2.01
CA ALA A 45 13.76 10.41 1.01
C ALA A 45 12.74 9.27 1.09
N GLY A 46 13.20 8.03 1.28
CA GLY A 46 12.37 6.86 1.52
C GLY A 46 11.55 6.97 2.80
N ILE A 47 12.18 7.37 3.90
CA ILE A 47 11.50 7.61 5.19
C ILE A 47 10.46 8.73 5.05
N ALA A 48 10.79 9.84 4.39
CA ALA A 48 9.83 10.93 4.14
C ALA A 48 8.62 10.46 3.32
N ARG A 49 8.84 9.59 2.32
CA ARG A 49 7.75 8.98 1.54
C ARG A 49 6.88 8.08 2.42
N ALA A 50 7.48 7.24 3.25
CA ALA A 50 6.76 6.36 4.17
C ALA A 50 5.87 7.15 5.14
N LEU A 51 6.38 8.24 5.70
CA LEU A 51 5.61 9.17 6.53
C LEU A 51 4.44 9.80 5.77
N GLY A 52 4.64 10.18 4.50
CA GLY A 52 3.59 10.67 3.61
C GLY A 52 2.48 9.65 3.37
N ASP A 53 2.84 8.38 3.14
CA ASP A 53 1.89 7.28 2.98
C ASP A 53 1.08 7.04 4.25
N ILE A 54 1.73 7.05 5.43
CA ILE A 54 1.08 6.94 6.74
C ILE A 54 0.11 8.11 6.98
N ALA A 55 0.52 9.34 6.67
CA ALA A 55 -0.33 10.52 6.82
C ALA A 55 -1.58 10.43 5.94
N ARG A 56 -1.42 10.02 4.68
CA ARG A 56 -2.55 9.77 3.76
C ARG A 56 -3.47 8.67 4.28
N ALA A 57 -2.90 7.57 4.76
CA ALA A 57 -3.66 6.44 5.30
C ALA A 57 -4.47 6.84 6.54
N LYS A 58 -3.90 7.63 7.46
CA LYS A 58 -4.63 8.20 8.61
C LYS A 58 -5.81 9.07 8.17
N GLY A 59 -5.62 9.92 7.17
CA GLY A 59 -6.70 10.73 6.59
C GLY A 59 -7.85 9.85 6.06
N MET A 60 -7.52 8.78 5.33
CA MET A 60 -8.51 7.86 4.79
C MET A 60 -9.22 7.06 5.90
N SER A 61 -8.50 6.65 6.95
CA SER A 61 -9.08 5.97 8.13
C SER A 61 -10.03 6.89 8.91
N GLN A 62 -9.70 8.17 9.05
CA GLN A 62 -10.61 9.15 9.64
C GLN A 62 -11.85 9.38 8.79
N VAL A 63 -11.69 9.47 7.46
CA VAL A 63 -12.81 9.56 6.51
C VAL A 63 -13.72 8.32 6.63
N ALA A 64 -13.16 7.11 6.66
CA ALA A 64 -13.95 5.88 6.85
C ALA A 64 -14.73 5.89 8.18
N LYS A 65 -14.09 6.35 9.26
CA LYS A 65 -14.73 6.52 10.58
C LYS A 65 -15.86 7.56 10.54
N ALA A 66 -15.64 8.70 9.89
CA ALA A 66 -16.61 9.79 9.77
C ALA A 66 -17.82 9.42 8.92
N LEU A 67 -17.61 8.62 7.87
CA LEU A 67 -18.67 8.13 6.98
C LEU A 67 -19.46 6.93 7.57
N GLY A 68 -19.19 6.54 8.81
CA GLY A 68 -19.91 5.43 9.46
C GLY A 68 -19.59 4.05 8.88
N PHE A 69 -18.57 3.92 8.02
CA PHE A 69 -18.02 2.63 7.57
C PHE A 69 -17.22 1.99 8.73
N ARG A 70 -17.92 1.63 9.80
CA ARG A 70 -17.48 0.54 10.67
C ARG A 70 -17.65 -0.72 9.82
N LEU A 71 -16.56 -1.42 9.52
CA LEU A 71 -16.62 -2.79 9.02
C LEU A 71 -17.54 -3.56 9.98
N HIS A 72 -18.76 -3.81 9.54
CA HIS A 72 -19.76 -4.54 10.31
C HIS A 72 -19.50 -6.04 10.09
N ALA A 73 -18.67 -6.62 10.96
CA ALA A 73 -18.72 -8.03 11.31
C ALA A 73 -18.80 -8.04 12.84
N SER A 74 -19.86 -8.44 13.51
CA SER A 74 -20.89 -9.42 13.18
C SER A 74 -22.28 -8.90 13.53
N ALA A 75 -23.25 -9.20 12.67
CA ALA A 75 -24.59 -9.55 13.14
C ALA A 75 -24.63 -11.08 13.17
N LEU A 76 -24.64 -11.66 14.37
CA LEU A 76 -25.25 -12.92 14.80
C LEU A 76 -24.93 -13.14 16.28
#